data_AF-A0A832MTX6-F1
#
_entry.id   AF-A0A832MTX6-F1
#
_cell.length_a   1.000
_cell.length_b   1.000
_cell.length_c   1.000
_cell.angle_alpha   90.00
_cell.angle_beta   90.00
_cell.angle_gamma   90.00
#
_symmetry.space_group_name_H-M   'P 1'
#
loop_
_entity.id
_entity.type
_entity.pdbx_description
1 polymer ?
#
loop_
_entity_poly.entity_id
_entity_poly.type
_entity_poly.pdbx_seq_one_letter_code
_entity_poly.pdbx_strand_id
1 'polypeptide(L)'
;LSHIAMVLIGEGKIIKDGKAVVFKPSDYNFQPIHLEEKEGLSLINGTQFMAAHLALIVRDLERLMKIATLVAASSVDVLLGTPTAFDERIQLARPHPGQIKIAQMLREFLDGSQIRDSHKNCGKVQDAYTLRTIPQVYGAVLDTIEWVKEVVQREINSATDNPLVFEDEIISGGNFHGEPLALCADYLSIALTSLGNMIERRIDRLVNPKVNEGLPPFLAGGEEGLNSGYMIWQYTAAALCNENKVLSHPASADSIPTSAYQEDYVSMGANAVRKLRKVLENIVSLISIEAMLVSVALNSRRPLKSSCKIEEFYGKIDVKLSEDRYFGENFEKVKQVILEEVFS
;
A
#
# COMPACT_ATOMS: atom_id res chain seq x y z
N LEU A 1 -23.68 -7.33 -1.59
CA LEU A 1 -24.74 -6.87 -0.65
C LEU A 1 -25.81 -7.93 -0.48
N SER A 2 -26.33 -8.52 -1.55
CA SER A 2 -27.31 -9.62 -1.49
C SER A 2 -26.88 -10.80 -0.61
N HIS A 3 -25.60 -11.17 -0.60
CA HIS A 3 -25.08 -12.19 0.32
C HIS A 3 -25.26 -11.85 1.81
N ILE A 4 -25.18 -10.57 2.18
CA ILE A 4 -25.45 -10.11 3.55
C ILE A 4 -26.96 -10.10 3.80
N ALA A 5 -27.74 -9.60 2.84
CA ALA A 5 -29.20 -9.59 2.92
C ALA A 5 -29.79 -10.99 3.09
N MET A 6 -29.22 -12.00 2.42
CA MET A 6 -29.64 -13.41 2.59
C MET A 6 -29.50 -13.88 4.04
N VAL A 7 -28.44 -13.48 4.76
CA VAL A 7 -28.26 -13.86 6.17
C VAL A 7 -29.35 -13.25 7.05
N LEU A 8 -29.77 -12.01 6.76
CA LEU A 8 -30.83 -11.34 7.51
C LEU A 8 -32.19 -12.05 7.39
N ILE A 9 -32.47 -12.69 6.26
CA ILE A 9 -33.68 -13.51 6.04
C ILE A 9 -33.48 -14.98 6.41
N GLY A 10 -32.39 -15.32 7.08
CA GLY A 10 -32.12 -16.68 7.58
C GLY A 10 -31.51 -17.65 6.57
N GLU A 11 -31.04 -17.15 5.43
CA GLU A 11 -30.46 -17.93 4.34
C GLU A 11 -28.95 -17.66 4.17
N GLY A 12 -28.35 -18.29 3.16
CA GLY A 12 -26.98 -18.01 2.74
C GLY A 12 -25.91 -18.64 3.64
N LYS A 13 -24.76 -17.96 3.73
CA LYS A 13 -23.56 -18.46 4.40
C LYS A 13 -22.94 -17.36 5.25
N ILE A 14 -22.38 -17.76 6.38
CA ILE A 14 -21.53 -16.92 7.23
C ILE A 14 -20.09 -17.41 7.18
N ILE A 15 -19.14 -16.55 7.56
CA ILE A 15 -17.74 -16.95 7.74
C ILE A 15 -17.54 -17.35 9.21
N LYS A 16 -17.15 -18.61 9.43
CA LYS A 16 -16.78 -19.15 10.75
C LYS A 16 -15.41 -19.80 10.64
N ASP A 17 -14.47 -19.38 11.49
CA ASP A 17 -13.08 -19.86 11.50
C ASP A 17 -12.42 -19.81 10.10
N GLY A 18 -12.67 -18.72 9.37
CA GLY A 18 -12.14 -18.49 8.02
C GLY A 18 -12.83 -19.29 6.90
N LYS A 19 -13.85 -20.09 7.21
CA LYS A 19 -14.57 -20.91 6.23
C LYS A 19 -16.03 -20.47 6.07
N ALA A 20 -16.51 -20.49 4.83
CA ALA A 20 -17.93 -20.26 4.55
C ALA A 20 -18.75 -21.49 4.97
N VAL A 21 -19.62 -21.31 5.96
CA VAL A 21 -20.53 -22.35 6.46
C VAL A 21 -21.97 -21.89 6.22
N VAL A 22 -22.87 -22.86 5.98
CA VAL A 22 -24.30 -22.56 5.84
C VAL A 22 -24.80 -21.90 7.12
N PHE A 23 -25.50 -20.77 6.98
CA PHE A 23 -26.07 -20.08 8.12
C PHE A 23 -27.27 -20.85 8.65
N LYS A 24 -27.35 -21.03 9.96
CA LYS A 24 -28.47 -21.63 10.67
C LYS A 24 -28.90 -20.68 11.77
N PRO A 25 -30.03 -19.95 11.63
CA PRO A 25 -30.48 -18.97 12.61
C PRO A 25 -30.60 -19.53 14.04
N SER A 26 -31.02 -20.80 14.16
CA SER A 26 -31.14 -21.53 15.42
C SER A 26 -29.85 -21.61 16.22
N ASP A 27 -28.69 -21.64 15.56
CA ASP A 27 -27.38 -21.76 16.21
C ASP A 27 -26.99 -20.46 16.95
N TYR A 28 -27.70 -19.36 16.68
CA TYR A 28 -27.41 -18.01 17.18
C TYR A 28 -28.59 -17.35 17.89
N ASN A 29 -29.69 -18.09 18.13
CA ASN A 29 -30.97 -17.52 18.61
C ASN A 29 -31.44 -16.32 17.77
N PHE A 30 -31.14 -16.33 16.48
CA PHE A 30 -31.50 -15.27 15.55
C PHE A 30 -32.86 -15.56 14.92
N GLN A 31 -33.76 -14.57 14.93
CA GLN A 31 -35.03 -14.64 14.23
C GLN A 31 -34.87 -13.94 12.88
N PRO A 32 -35.02 -14.66 11.75
CA PRO A 32 -34.98 -14.06 10.42
C PRO A 32 -35.96 -12.91 10.24
N ILE A 33 -35.54 -11.89 9.51
CA ILE A 33 -36.39 -10.75 9.14
C ILE A 33 -37.29 -11.16 7.96
N HIS A 34 -38.55 -10.75 8.01
CA HIS A 34 -39.46 -10.80 6.86
C HIS A 34 -39.40 -9.46 6.15
N LEU A 35 -38.98 -9.47 4.88
CA LEU A 35 -38.81 -8.23 4.12
C LEU A 35 -40.16 -7.70 3.63
N GLU A 36 -40.40 -6.42 3.89
CA GLU A 36 -41.54 -5.68 3.36
C GLU A 36 -41.15 -4.89 2.09
N GLU A 37 -42.03 -3.97 1.68
CA GLU A 37 -41.87 -3.14 0.49
C GLU A 37 -40.57 -2.35 0.54
N LYS A 38 -39.82 -2.35 -0.58
CA LYS A 38 -38.52 -1.67 -0.76
C LYS A 38 -37.36 -2.20 0.12
N GLU A 39 -37.60 -2.90 1.22
CA GLU A 39 -36.53 -3.33 2.15
C GLU A 39 -35.48 -4.21 1.47
N GLY A 40 -35.91 -5.19 0.67
CA GLY A 40 -35.00 -6.06 -0.09
C GLY A 40 -34.11 -5.30 -1.07
N LEU A 41 -34.66 -4.29 -1.76
CA LEU A 41 -33.91 -3.43 -2.67
C LEU A 41 -32.93 -2.54 -1.89
N SER A 42 -33.40 -1.92 -0.81
CA SER A 42 -32.61 -1.02 0.04
C SER A 42 -31.37 -1.71 0.63
N LEU A 43 -31.47 -3.01 0.92
CA LEU A 43 -30.35 -3.81 1.42
C LEU A 43 -29.27 -4.10 0.37
N ILE A 44 -29.57 -3.99 -0.92
CA ILE A 44 -28.67 -4.42 -2.00
C ILE A 44 -28.26 -3.29 -2.96
N ASN A 45 -28.96 -2.17 -2.93
CA ASN A 45 -28.88 -1.13 -3.95
C ASN A 45 -28.00 0.03 -3.49
N GLY A 46 -26.67 -0.14 -3.53
CA GLY A 46 -25.76 0.93 -3.15
C GLY A 46 -24.28 0.59 -3.32
N THR A 47 -23.43 1.47 -2.82
CA THR A 47 -21.98 1.45 -3.04
C THR A 47 -21.18 0.83 -1.88
N GLN A 48 -21.86 0.29 -0.87
CA GLN A 48 -21.30 -0.07 0.43
C GLN A 48 -20.13 -1.07 0.33
N PHE A 49 -20.13 -1.99 -0.64
CA PHE A 49 -19.00 -2.91 -0.85
C PHE A 49 -17.71 -2.15 -1.19
N MET A 50 -17.79 -1.21 -2.13
CA MET A 50 -16.65 -0.42 -2.58
C MET A 50 -16.23 0.57 -1.50
N ALA A 51 -17.22 1.26 -0.90
CA ALA A 51 -17.00 2.27 0.13
C ALA A 51 -16.31 1.67 1.36
N ALA A 52 -16.78 0.52 1.86
CA ALA A 52 -16.18 -0.15 3.00
C ALA A 52 -14.73 -0.57 2.74
N HIS A 53 -14.45 -1.16 1.58
CA HIS A 53 -13.10 -1.56 1.22
C HIS A 53 -12.16 -0.37 1.04
N LEU A 54 -12.60 0.70 0.38
CA LEU A 54 -11.79 1.91 0.23
C LEU A 54 -11.54 2.61 1.57
N ALA A 55 -12.55 2.67 2.45
CA ALA A 55 -12.39 3.27 3.78
C ALA A 55 -11.31 2.55 4.60
N LEU A 56 -11.31 1.21 4.59
CA LEU A 56 -10.28 0.42 5.25
C LEU A 56 -8.90 0.62 4.60
N ILE A 57 -8.83 0.56 3.27
CA ILE A 57 -7.57 0.76 2.53
C ILE A 57 -6.97 2.14 2.83
N VAL A 58 -7.76 3.21 2.72
CA VAL A 58 -7.28 4.57 2.95
C VAL A 58 -6.82 4.78 4.40
N ARG A 59 -7.58 4.25 5.38
CA ARG A 59 -7.16 4.25 6.79
C ARG A 59 -5.78 3.61 6.96
N ASP A 60 -5.56 2.47 6.31
CA ASP A 60 -4.30 1.71 6.45
C ASP A 60 -3.15 2.34 5.67
N LEU A 61 -3.44 3.03 4.56
CA LEU A 61 -2.44 3.68 3.71
C LEU A 61 -1.70 4.82 4.42
N GLU A 62 -2.33 5.54 5.34
CA GLU A 62 -1.64 6.58 6.12
C GLU A 62 -0.45 6.01 6.92
N ARG A 63 -0.67 4.88 7.59
CA ARG A 63 0.36 4.17 8.34
C ARG A 63 1.36 3.49 7.42
N LEU A 64 0.89 2.89 6.32
CA LEU A 64 1.76 2.32 5.29
C LEU A 64 2.73 3.35 4.74
N MET A 65 2.29 4.57 4.44
CA MET A 65 3.16 5.64 3.92
C MET A 65 4.23 6.04 4.93
N LYS A 66 3.91 6.04 6.24
CA LYS A 66 4.91 6.27 7.29
C LYS A 66 5.97 5.18 7.31
N ILE A 67 5.57 3.91 7.29
CA ILE A 67 6.50 2.77 7.29
C ILE A 67 7.31 2.72 5.98
N ALA A 68 6.68 2.92 4.83
CA ALA A 68 7.35 2.97 3.53
C ALA A 68 8.40 4.10 3.50
N THR A 69 8.11 5.25 4.10
CA THR A 69 9.04 6.38 4.18
C THR A 69 10.20 6.09 5.14
N LEU A 70 9.94 5.41 6.26
CA LEU A 70 10.99 4.96 7.17
C LEU A 70 11.93 3.95 6.51
N VAL A 71 11.39 2.96 5.81
CA VAL A 71 12.18 1.97 5.07
C VAL A 71 12.98 2.67 3.95
N ALA A 72 12.36 3.60 3.22
CA ALA A 72 13.06 4.38 2.20
C ALA A 72 14.18 5.26 2.79
N ALA A 73 13.95 5.90 3.95
CA ALA A 73 15.00 6.64 4.67
C ALA A 73 16.15 5.72 5.05
N SER A 74 15.84 4.49 5.47
CA SER A 74 16.83 3.51 5.88
C SER A 74 17.66 3.01 4.69
N SER A 75 17.04 2.84 3.51
CA SER A 75 17.74 2.62 2.24
C SER A 75 18.64 3.79 1.87
N VAL A 76 18.17 5.04 2.01
CA VAL A 76 18.99 6.23 1.78
C VAL A 76 20.22 6.22 2.69
N ASP A 77 20.05 5.87 3.96
CA ASP A 77 21.13 5.84 4.94
C ASP A 77 22.19 4.79 4.58
N VAL A 78 21.79 3.52 4.41
CA VAL A 78 22.74 2.43 4.11
C VAL A 78 23.37 2.55 2.72
N LEU A 79 22.77 3.31 1.81
CA LEU A 79 23.32 3.64 0.48
C LEU A 79 24.08 4.99 0.47
N LEU A 80 24.45 5.53 1.63
CA LEU A 80 25.25 6.76 1.71
C LEU A 80 24.67 7.89 0.83
N GLY A 81 23.35 8.08 0.96
CA GLY A 81 22.58 9.07 0.22
C GLY A 81 22.59 10.44 0.89
N THR A 82 22.58 11.47 0.06
CA THR A 82 22.74 12.88 0.44
C THR A 82 21.40 13.48 0.90
N PRO A 83 21.25 13.85 2.19
CA PRO A 83 19.98 14.35 2.73
C PRO A 83 19.62 15.77 2.28
N THR A 84 20.55 16.50 1.65
CA THR A 84 20.33 17.87 1.16
C THR A 84 19.16 17.97 0.19
N ALA A 85 18.86 16.90 -0.55
CA ALA A 85 17.68 16.82 -1.42
C ALA A 85 16.35 17.01 -0.69
N PHE A 86 16.34 16.76 0.62
CA PHE A 86 15.17 16.85 1.48
C PHE A 86 15.13 18.18 2.24
N ASP A 87 16.02 19.16 1.97
CA ASP A 87 16.00 20.48 2.60
C ASP A 87 14.63 21.15 2.46
N GLU A 88 14.14 21.75 3.54
CA GLU A 88 12.82 22.38 3.60
C GLU A 88 12.66 23.47 2.55
N ARG A 89 13.69 24.28 2.30
CA ARG A 89 13.64 25.39 1.33
C ARG A 89 13.42 24.87 -0.08
N ILE A 90 14.00 23.72 -0.44
CA ILE A 90 13.77 23.06 -1.73
C ILE A 90 12.30 22.63 -1.84
N GLN A 91 11.72 22.09 -0.76
CA GLN A 91 10.33 21.64 -0.80
C GLN A 91 9.34 22.80 -0.85
N LEU A 92 9.61 23.87 -0.10
CA LEU A 92 8.77 25.08 -0.10
C LEU A 92 8.81 25.83 -1.44
N ALA A 93 9.89 25.68 -2.21
CA ALA A 93 9.95 26.23 -3.58
C ALA A 93 8.97 25.54 -4.55
N ARG A 94 8.49 24.33 -4.23
CA ARG A 94 7.44 23.62 -4.98
C ARG A 94 6.44 22.99 -3.99
N PRO A 95 5.46 23.76 -3.50
CA PRO A 95 4.78 23.48 -2.23
C PRO A 95 3.63 22.45 -2.35
N HIS A 96 3.89 21.28 -2.93
CA HIS A 96 2.95 20.16 -2.85
C HIS A 96 2.93 19.63 -1.40
N PRO A 97 1.76 19.53 -0.74
CA PRO A 97 1.66 19.18 0.68
C PRO A 97 2.32 17.84 1.02
N GLY A 98 2.03 16.80 0.23
CA GLY A 98 2.62 15.49 0.40
C GLY A 98 4.13 15.51 0.22
N GLN A 99 4.66 16.27 -0.75
CA GLN A 99 6.10 16.40 -0.96
C GLN A 99 6.80 17.00 0.26
N ILE A 100 6.23 18.09 0.81
CA ILE A 100 6.74 18.73 2.03
C ILE A 100 6.73 17.74 3.20
N LYS A 101 5.61 17.01 3.37
CA LYS A 101 5.41 16.06 4.46
C LYS A 101 6.41 14.90 4.42
N ILE A 102 6.58 14.27 3.25
CA ILE A 102 7.53 13.16 3.09
C ILE A 102 8.96 13.63 3.32
N ALA A 103 9.35 14.78 2.78
CA ALA A 103 10.69 15.33 3.02
C ALA A 103 10.93 15.62 4.49
N GLN A 104 9.94 16.16 5.21
CA GLN A 104 10.02 16.35 6.66
C GLN A 104 10.27 15.01 7.37
N MET A 105 9.51 13.97 7.04
CA MET A 105 9.69 12.64 7.63
C MET A 105 11.07 12.05 7.34
N LEU A 106 11.58 12.20 6.11
CA LEU A 106 12.94 11.78 5.76
C LEU A 106 14.00 12.49 6.60
N ARG A 107 13.90 13.82 6.76
CA ARG A 107 14.82 14.58 7.63
C ARG A 107 14.76 14.08 9.07
N GLU A 108 13.56 13.85 9.60
CA GLU A 108 13.34 13.34 10.95
C GLU A 108 13.80 11.90 11.18
N PHE A 109 13.74 11.04 10.16
CA PHE A 109 14.19 9.65 10.23
C PHE A 109 15.69 9.52 10.03
N LEU A 110 16.34 10.44 9.31
CA LEU A 110 17.78 10.41 9.08
C LEU A 110 18.58 11.19 10.14
N ASP A 111 17.90 11.85 11.08
CA ASP A 111 18.58 12.70 12.05
C ASP A 111 19.46 11.90 13.02
N GLY A 112 20.69 12.38 13.25
CA GLY A 112 21.67 11.72 14.11
C GLY A 112 22.29 10.42 13.59
N SER A 113 22.11 10.04 12.31
CA SER A 113 22.77 8.85 11.75
C SER A 113 24.29 9.04 11.57
N GLN A 114 25.08 8.11 12.10
CA GLN A 114 26.53 8.07 11.90
C GLN A 114 26.89 7.59 10.49
N ILE A 115 26.06 6.74 9.89
CA ILE A 115 26.25 6.26 8.51
C ILE A 115 26.12 7.44 7.53
N ARG A 116 25.07 8.24 7.69
CA ARG A 116 24.89 9.51 6.97
C ARG A 116 26.10 10.43 7.15
N ASP A 117 26.54 10.64 8.39
CA ASP A 117 27.63 11.57 8.67
C ASP A 117 28.98 11.10 8.10
N SER A 118 29.17 9.79 7.97
CA SER A 118 30.42 9.20 7.45
C SER A 118 30.75 9.60 6.00
N HIS A 119 29.75 9.97 5.20
CA HIS A 119 29.94 10.30 3.79
C HIS A 119 29.67 11.76 3.46
N LYS A 120 29.46 12.64 4.47
CA LYS A 120 29.12 14.05 4.25
C LYS A 120 30.11 14.81 3.35
N ASN A 121 31.37 14.36 3.29
CA ASN A 121 32.44 14.94 2.49
C ASN A 121 32.90 14.04 1.32
N CYS A 122 32.07 13.09 0.85
CA CYS A 122 32.47 12.07 -0.13
C CYS A 122 32.58 12.54 -1.60
N GLY A 123 32.47 13.84 -1.86
CA GLY A 123 32.54 14.42 -3.21
C GLY A 123 31.31 14.16 -4.09
N LYS A 124 30.33 13.36 -3.62
CA LYS A 124 29.08 13.09 -4.33
C LYS A 124 28.22 14.37 -4.37
N VAL A 125 27.89 14.84 -5.57
CA VAL A 125 27.12 16.07 -5.77
C VAL A 125 25.61 15.80 -5.70
N GLN A 126 25.15 14.71 -6.30
CA GLN A 126 23.74 14.31 -6.33
C GLN A 126 23.62 12.79 -6.35
N ASP A 127 22.60 12.28 -5.64
CA ASP A 127 22.20 10.88 -5.78
C ASP A 127 21.31 10.66 -7.00
N ALA A 128 21.18 9.38 -7.37
CA ALA A 128 20.20 8.94 -8.34
C ALA A 128 18.76 9.19 -7.86
N TYR A 129 17.85 9.26 -8.82
CA TYR A 129 16.48 9.72 -8.58
C TYR A 129 15.75 8.86 -7.55
N THR A 130 16.00 7.56 -7.51
CA THR A 130 15.31 6.67 -6.57
C THR A 130 15.62 6.96 -5.08
N LEU A 131 16.73 7.64 -4.79
CA LEU A 131 17.07 8.16 -3.45
C LEU A 131 16.68 9.64 -3.31
N ARG A 132 16.95 10.44 -4.35
CA ARG A 132 16.79 11.89 -4.31
C ARG A 132 15.35 12.38 -4.45
N THR A 133 14.52 11.66 -5.20
CA THR A 133 13.17 12.08 -5.58
C THR A 133 12.06 11.49 -4.70
N ILE A 134 12.42 10.87 -3.57
CA ILE A 134 11.45 10.25 -2.65
C ILE A 134 10.35 11.25 -2.26
N PRO A 135 10.66 12.52 -1.86
CA PRO A 135 9.61 13.49 -1.57
C PRO A 135 8.61 13.67 -2.70
N GLN A 136 9.07 13.78 -3.94
CA GLN A 136 8.22 14.09 -5.08
C GLN A 136 7.29 12.92 -5.42
N VAL A 137 7.82 11.69 -5.41
CA VAL A 137 7.03 10.50 -5.78
C VAL A 137 6.11 10.08 -4.65
N TYR A 138 6.65 9.91 -3.42
CA TYR A 138 5.84 9.50 -2.28
C TYR A 138 4.85 10.61 -1.88
N GLY A 139 5.23 11.87 -2.07
CA GLY A 139 4.35 13.01 -1.84
C GLY A 139 3.15 13.02 -2.76
N ALA A 140 3.33 12.75 -4.06
CA ALA A 140 2.21 12.63 -5.01
C ALA A 140 1.26 11.48 -4.64
N VAL A 141 1.81 10.37 -4.14
CA VAL A 141 1.01 9.24 -3.64
C VAL A 141 0.23 9.65 -2.39
N LEU A 142 0.87 10.36 -1.46
CA LEU A 142 0.21 10.85 -0.25
C LEU A 142 -0.91 11.85 -0.57
N ASP A 143 -0.67 12.81 -1.46
CA ASP A 143 -1.70 13.76 -1.92
C ASP A 143 -2.89 13.04 -2.57
N THR A 144 -2.62 11.95 -3.30
CA THR A 144 -3.65 11.10 -3.88
C THR A 144 -4.49 10.38 -2.80
N ILE A 145 -3.83 9.86 -1.76
CA ILE A 145 -4.51 9.19 -0.64
C ILE A 145 -5.44 10.16 0.08
N GLU A 146 -4.98 11.39 0.35
CA GLU A 146 -5.81 12.42 1.00
C GLU A 146 -7.02 12.80 0.15
N TRP A 147 -6.86 12.97 -1.16
CA TRP A 147 -8.01 13.23 -2.04
C TRP A 147 -9.03 12.09 -2.02
N VAL A 148 -8.58 10.83 -2.13
CA VAL A 148 -9.49 9.68 -2.07
C VAL A 148 -10.18 9.58 -0.71
N LYS A 149 -9.47 9.87 0.38
CA LYS A 149 -10.05 9.93 1.72
C LYS A 149 -11.26 10.85 1.78
N GLU A 150 -11.16 12.05 1.20
CA GLU A 150 -12.29 12.97 1.17
C GLU A 150 -13.47 12.42 0.36
N VAL A 151 -13.23 11.80 -0.79
CA VAL A 151 -14.30 11.20 -1.62
C VAL A 151 -14.99 10.07 -0.87
N VAL A 152 -14.22 9.17 -0.26
CA VAL A 152 -14.74 8.06 0.54
C VAL A 152 -15.50 8.57 1.75
N GLN A 153 -15.00 9.62 2.43
CA GLN A 153 -15.70 10.20 3.58
C GLN A 153 -17.04 10.81 3.19
N ARG A 154 -17.16 11.45 2.02
CA ARG A 154 -18.46 11.91 1.51
C ARG A 154 -19.38 10.72 1.23
N GLU A 155 -18.88 9.71 0.54
CA GLU A 155 -19.67 8.55 0.13
C GLU A 155 -20.24 7.75 1.31
N ILE A 156 -19.44 7.46 2.35
CA ILE A 156 -19.91 6.70 3.51
C ILE A 156 -20.95 7.46 4.35
N ASN A 157 -21.08 8.78 4.16
CA ASN A 157 -22.08 9.62 4.80
C ASN A 157 -23.22 10.02 3.85
N SER A 158 -23.33 9.37 2.69
CA SER A 158 -24.38 9.61 1.70
C SER A 158 -25.50 8.57 1.78
N ALA A 159 -26.72 8.97 1.39
CA ALA A 159 -27.81 8.04 1.14
C ALA A 159 -27.66 7.41 -0.27
N THR A 160 -26.89 6.32 -0.34
CA THR A 160 -26.65 5.57 -1.59
C THR A 160 -27.71 4.48 -1.76
N ASP A 161 -28.85 4.86 -2.35
CA ASP A 161 -30.00 4.00 -2.64
C ASP A 161 -30.90 4.65 -3.71
N ASN A 162 -31.90 3.91 -4.18
CA ASN A 162 -32.97 4.40 -5.04
C ASN A 162 -34.24 3.52 -4.92
N PRO A 163 -35.45 4.12 -4.89
CA PRO A 163 -35.72 5.55 -4.76
C PRO A 163 -35.43 6.06 -3.35
N LEU A 164 -35.27 7.38 -3.21
CA LEU A 164 -35.11 8.03 -1.92
C LEU A 164 -36.42 8.66 -1.46
N VAL A 165 -36.65 8.63 -0.15
CA VAL A 165 -37.83 9.21 0.50
C VAL A 165 -37.41 10.54 1.12
N PHE A 166 -38.11 11.61 0.75
CA PHE A 166 -37.89 12.97 1.24
C PHE A 166 -39.22 13.50 1.79
N GLU A 167 -39.35 13.57 3.12
CA GLU A 167 -40.58 14.00 3.80
C GLU A 167 -41.83 13.33 3.19
N ASP A 168 -42.58 14.04 2.35
CA ASP A 168 -43.82 13.57 1.72
C ASP A 168 -43.65 13.03 0.27
N GLU A 169 -42.42 12.98 -0.27
CA GLU A 169 -42.13 12.62 -1.65
C GLU A 169 -41.19 11.41 -1.79
N ILE A 170 -41.44 10.60 -2.83
CA ILE A 170 -40.54 9.51 -3.25
C ILE A 170 -39.94 9.91 -4.59
N ILE A 171 -38.61 10.09 -4.61
CA ILE A 171 -37.89 10.59 -5.78
C ILE A 171 -36.93 9.50 -6.28
N SER A 172 -37.08 9.13 -7.54
CA SER A 172 -36.16 8.23 -8.24
C SER A 172 -34.91 8.98 -8.71
N GLY A 173 -33.75 8.37 -8.54
CA GLY A 173 -32.45 8.92 -8.92
C GLY A 173 -31.37 7.84 -9.09
N GLY A 174 -30.12 8.28 -9.17
CA GLY A 174 -28.95 7.42 -9.47
C GLY A 174 -27.93 7.30 -8.34
N ASN A 175 -28.31 7.56 -7.08
CA ASN A 175 -27.37 7.64 -5.95
C ASN A 175 -26.71 6.28 -5.60
N PHE A 176 -27.14 5.18 -6.19
CA PHE A 176 -26.48 3.87 -6.11
C PHE A 176 -25.25 3.75 -7.03
N HIS A 177 -25.04 4.69 -7.96
CA HIS A 177 -24.00 4.59 -8.98
C HIS A 177 -22.60 4.91 -8.40
N GLY A 178 -21.70 3.93 -8.40
CA GLY A 178 -20.40 3.98 -7.72
C GLY A 178 -19.24 4.66 -8.45
N GLU A 179 -19.49 5.47 -9.48
CA GLU A 179 -18.45 6.10 -10.31
C GLU A 179 -17.37 6.83 -9.49
N PRO A 180 -17.71 7.66 -8.48
CA PRO A 180 -16.70 8.39 -7.72
C PRO A 180 -15.69 7.46 -7.04
N LEU A 181 -16.17 6.34 -6.48
CA LEU A 181 -15.33 5.34 -5.84
C LEU A 181 -14.52 4.53 -6.84
N ALA A 182 -15.10 4.20 -8.00
CA ALA A 182 -14.44 3.42 -9.04
C ALA A 182 -13.19 4.15 -9.57
N LEU A 183 -13.35 5.44 -9.90
CA LEU A 183 -12.26 6.31 -10.33
C LEU A 183 -11.18 6.46 -9.25
N CYS A 184 -11.59 6.65 -7.98
CA CYS A 184 -10.66 6.71 -6.85
C CYS A 184 -9.84 5.42 -6.70
N ALA A 185 -10.48 4.26 -6.82
CA ALA A 185 -9.81 2.97 -6.68
C ALA A 185 -8.78 2.73 -7.80
N ASP A 186 -9.10 3.07 -9.04
CA ASP A 186 -8.17 2.96 -10.17
C ASP A 186 -7.02 3.97 -10.06
N TYR A 187 -7.31 5.21 -9.67
CA TYR A 187 -6.27 6.23 -9.50
C TYR A 187 -5.30 5.88 -8.36
N LEU A 188 -5.81 5.35 -7.24
CA LEU A 188 -4.95 4.79 -6.18
C LEU A 188 -4.12 3.60 -6.66
N SER A 189 -4.67 2.73 -7.51
CA SER A 189 -3.92 1.60 -8.08
C SER A 189 -2.71 2.08 -8.89
N ILE A 190 -2.89 3.14 -9.68
CA ILE A 190 -1.82 3.79 -10.45
C ILE A 190 -0.79 4.46 -9.53
N ALA A 191 -1.24 5.20 -8.51
CA ALA A 191 -0.37 5.87 -7.56
C ALA A 191 0.50 4.88 -6.78
N LEU A 192 -0.11 3.82 -6.23
CA LEU A 192 0.61 2.77 -5.52
C LEU A 192 1.56 1.99 -6.44
N THR A 193 1.20 1.79 -7.71
CA THR A 193 2.13 1.17 -8.68
C THR A 193 3.38 2.02 -8.89
N SER A 194 3.24 3.35 -8.90
CA SER A 194 4.39 4.27 -8.96
C SER A 194 5.26 4.18 -7.69
N LEU A 195 4.65 4.07 -6.50
CA LEU A 195 5.34 3.80 -5.24
C LEU A 195 6.15 2.49 -5.32
N GLY A 196 5.52 1.41 -5.77
CA GLY A 196 6.14 0.08 -5.90
C GLY A 196 7.34 0.07 -6.85
N ASN A 197 7.23 0.74 -8.01
CA ASN A 197 8.35 0.87 -8.94
C ASN A 197 9.55 1.60 -8.30
N MET A 198 9.30 2.60 -7.45
CA MET A 198 10.38 3.31 -6.76
C MET A 198 11.05 2.44 -5.69
N ILE A 199 10.27 1.67 -4.93
CA ILE A 199 10.75 0.68 -3.97
C ILE A 199 11.64 -0.36 -4.66
N GLU A 200 11.19 -0.92 -5.77
CA GLU A 200 11.95 -1.93 -6.51
C GLU A 200 13.28 -1.37 -7.06
N ARG A 201 13.30 -0.11 -7.54
CA ARG A 201 14.56 0.53 -7.94
C ARG A 201 15.52 0.76 -6.76
N ARG A 202 15.05 0.86 -5.51
CA ARG A 202 15.93 0.88 -4.33
C ARG A 202 16.37 -0.53 -3.94
N ILE A 203 15.50 -1.55 -4.08
CA ILE A 203 15.86 -2.95 -3.93
C ILE A 203 17.02 -3.32 -4.88
N ASP A 204 16.93 -2.96 -6.17
CA ASP A 204 18.04 -3.11 -7.13
C ASP A 204 19.33 -2.48 -6.60
N ARG A 205 19.26 -1.23 -6.13
CA ARG A 205 20.44 -0.53 -5.62
C ARG A 205 21.10 -1.20 -4.43
N LEU A 206 20.32 -1.79 -3.52
CA LEU A 206 20.87 -2.47 -2.34
C LEU A 206 21.70 -3.70 -2.73
N VAL A 207 21.26 -4.45 -3.74
CA VAL A 207 21.92 -5.70 -4.16
C VAL A 207 22.94 -5.49 -5.28
N ASN A 208 22.86 -4.40 -6.04
CA ASN A 208 23.67 -4.22 -7.25
C ASN A 208 25.07 -3.66 -6.92
N PRO A 209 26.16 -4.45 -7.07
CA PRO A 209 27.52 -4.02 -6.71
C PRO A 209 28.03 -2.80 -7.47
N LYS A 210 27.39 -2.42 -8.59
CA LYS A 210 27.77 -1.22 -9.35
C LYS A 210 27.30 0.07 -8.68
N VAL A 211 26.32 0.00 -7.79
CA VAL A 211 25.59 1.18 -7.26
C VAL A 211 25.19 1.04 -5.77
N ASN A 212 25.65 0.00 -5.08
CA ASN A 212 25.34 -0.29 -3.67
C ASN A 212 26.32 0.36 -2.67
N GLU A 213 27.24 1.20 -3.15
CA GLU A 213 28.05 2.10 -2.32
C GLU A 213 28.98 1.33 -1.35
N GLY A 214 29.60 0.27 -1.86
CA GLY A 214 30.58 -0.54 -1.14
C GLY A 214 29.98 -1.59 -0.20
N LEU A 215 28.68 -1.86 -0.31
CA LEU A 215 28.07 -3.04 0.30
C LEU A 215 28.57 -4.32 -0.41
N PRO A 216 28.53 -5.49 0.26
CA PRO A 216 28.84 -6.76 -0.40
C PRO A 216 27.96 -6.96 -1.65
N PRO A 217 28.52 -7.45 -2.77
CA PRO A 217 27.75 -7.79 -3.97
C PRO A 217 26.55 -8.68 -3.61
N PHE A 218 25.36 -8.29 -4.06
CA PHE A 218 24.10 -8.98 -3.78
C PHE A 218 23.75 -9.16 -2.30
N LEU A 219 24.43 -8.42 -1.41
CA LEU A 219 24.38 -8.64 0.03
C LEU A 219 24.69 -10.11 0.41
N ALA A 220 25.59 -10.76 -0.33
CA ALA A 220 26.02 -12.13 -0.07
C ALA A 220 27.07 -12.17 1.05
N GLY A 221 26.93 -13.10 1.98
CA GLY A 221 27.90 -13.32 3.07
C GLY A 221 28.98 -14.36 2.79
N GLY A 222 28.88 -15.09 1.67
CA GLY A 222 29.81 -16.15 1.26
C GLY A 222 30.69 -15.77 0.06
N GLU A 223 31.40 -16.75 -0.49
CA GLU A 223 32.30 -16.55 -1.64
C GLU A 223 31.53 -16.08 -2.90
N GLU A 224 32.05 -15.04 -3.54
CA GLU A 224 31.50 -14.48 -4.78
C GLU A 224 31.51 -15.53 -5.91
N GLY A 225 30.42 -15.60 -6.67
CA GLY A 225 30.24 -16.59 -7.74
C GLY A 225 29.71 -17.95 -7.27
N LEU A 226 29.89 -18.29 -5.99
CA LEU A 226 29.24 -19.44 -5.36
C LEU A 226 27.93 -19.05 -4.66
N ASN A 227 27.90 -17.88 -4.02
CA ASN A 227 26.74 -17.36 -3.30
C ASN A 227 26.05 -16.25 -4.07
N SER A 228 24.73 -16.38 -4.24
CA SER A 228 23.86 -15.37 -4.85
C SER A 228 23.28 -14.38 -3.84
N GLY A 229 23.42 -14.65 -2.54
CA GLY A 229 22.93 -13.81 -1.46
C GLY A 229 21.45 -13.50 -1.62
N TYR A 230 21.14 -12.20 -1.65
CA TYR A 230 19.78 -11.69 -1.76
C TYR A 230 19.38 -11.28 -3.19
N MET A 231 20.18 -11.60 -4.21
CA MET A 231 19.92 -11.24 -5.60
C MET A 231 18.50 -11.62 -6.07
N ILE A 232 18.04 -12.82 -5.77
CA ILE A 232 16.75 -13.35 -6.25
C ILE A 232 15.56 -12.58 -5.68
N TRP A 233 15.70 -11.90 -4.55
CA TRP A 233 14.63 -11.05 -4.01
C TRP A 233 14.31 -9.86 -4.91
N GLN A 234 15.29 -9.36 -5.68
CA GLN A 234 15.02 -8.39 -6.73
C GLN A 234 14.12 -8.97 -7.82
N TYR A 235 14.23 -10.26 -8.14
CA TYR A 235 13.42 -10.87 -9.19
C TYR A 235 11.95 -10.94 -8.75
N THR A 236 11.72 -11.31 -7.50
CA THR A 236 10.38 -11.25 -6.89
C THR A 236 9.85 -9.82 -6.90
N ALA A 237 10.64 -8.83 -6.50
CA ALA A 237 10.23 -7.43 -6.52
C ALA A 237 9.87 -6.94 -7.95
N ALA A 238 10.67 -7.31 -8.94
CA ALA A 238 10.42 -6.98 -10.35
C ALA A 238 9.14 -7.63 -10.87
N ALA A 239 8.88 -8.89 -10.51
CA ALA A 239 7.66 -9.60 -10.87
C ALA A 239 6.41 -8.94 -10.26
N LEU A 240 6.46 -8.56 -8.98
CA LEU A 240 5.36 -7.85 -8.31
C LEU A 240 5.09 -6.47 -8.96
N CYS A 241 6.15 -5.74 -9.33
CA CYS A 241 5.99 -4.47 -10.05
C CYS A 241 5.39 -4.67 -11.44
N ASN A 242 5.70 -5.77 -12.13
CA ASN A 242 5.10 -6.09 -13.41
C ASN A 242 3.60 -6.43 -13.27
N GLU A 243 3.24 -7.24 -12.28
CA GLU A 243 1.83 -7.55 -11.96
C GLU A 243 1.03 -6.27 -11.67
N ASN A 244 1.58 -5.36 -10.87
CA ASN A 244 0.94 -4.07 -10.54
C ASN A 244 0.66 -3.20 -11.78
N LYS A 245 1.50 -3.27 -12.81
CA LYS A 245 1.26 -2.54 -14.08
C LYS A 245 0.02 -3.06 -14.80
N VAL A 246 -0.20 -4.38 -14.79
CA VAL A 246 -1.40 -4.99 -15.38
C VAL A 246 -2.63 -4.62 -14.56
N LEU A 247 -2.54 -4.69 -13.23
CA LEU A 247 -3.63 -4.35 -12.32
C LEU A 247 -4.00 -2.86 -12.33
N SER A 248 -3.10 -1.99 -12.82
CA SER A 248 -3.34 -0.56 -13.00
C SER A 248 -4.13 -0.21 -14.26
N HIS A 249 -4.47 -1.17 -15.12
CA HIS A 249 -5.44 -0.93 -16.18
C HIS A 249 -6.81 -0.59 -15.55
N PRO A 250 -7.42 0.58 -15.82
CA PRO A 250 -8.61 1.02 -15.10
C PRO A 250 -9.80 0.10 -15.35
N ALA A 251 -10.49 -0.34 -14.30
CA ALA A 251 -11.77 -1.05 -14.46
C ALA A 251 -12.92 -0.08 -14.73
N SER A 252 -12.84 1.15 -14.21
CA SER A 252 -13.83 2.22 -14.40
C SER A 252 -13.89 2.77 -15.82
N ALA A 253 -12.88 2.49 -16.66
CA ALA A 253 -12.84 2.98 -18.03
C ALA A 253 -13.68 2.15 -19.02
N ASP A 254 -14.25 1.02 -18.57
CA ASP A 254 -15.07 0.14 -19.40
C ASP A 254 -16.41 -0.18 -18.69
N SER A 255 -17.47 -0.28 -19.49
CA SER A 255 -18.82 -0.59 -19.03
C SER A 255 -19.52 -1.47 -20.07
N ILE A 256 -20.19 -2.52 -19.60
CA ILE A 256 -20.93 -3.46 -20.45
C ILE A 256 -22.41 -3.39 -20.07
N PRO A 257 -23.33 -3.09 -21.00
CA PRO A 257 -24.74 -2.94 -20.69
C PRO A 257 -25.37 -4.26 -20.25
N THR A 258 -26.20 -4.20 -19.23
CA THR A 258 -26.95 -5.32 -18.64
C THR A 258 -28.44 -5.00 -18.54
N SER A 259 -29.22 -5.95 -18.00
CA SER A 259 -30.63 -5.74 -17.67
C SER A 259 -31.46 -5.21 -18.86
N ALA A 260 -31.25 -5.78 -20.06
CA ALA A 260 -31.90 -5.37 -21.30
C ALA A 260 -31.76 -3.86 -21.61
N TYR A 261 -30.55 -3.31 -21.40
CA TYR A 261 -30.20 -1.89 -21.54
C TYR A 261 -30.81 -0.95 -20.49
N GLN A 262 -31.45 -1.47 -19.46
CA GLN A 262 -31.85 -0.64 -18.33
C GLN A 262 -30.64 -0.19 -17.49
N GLU A 263 -29.62 -1.03 -17.41
CA GLU A 263 -28.30 -0.74 -16.84
C GLU A 263 -27.30 -0.62 -17.99
N ASP A 264 -27.40 0.46 -18.77
CA ASP A 264 -26.59 0.68 -19.96
C ASP A 264 -25.20 1.28 -19.66
N TYR A 265 -25.01 1.83 -18.46
CA TYR A 265 -23.73 2.32 -17.96
C TYR A 265 -23.53 1.94 -16.48
N VAL A 266 -22.38 1.34 -16.16
CA VAL A 266 -22.00 0.93 -14.80
C VAL A 266 -20.54 1.24 -14.50
N SER A 267 -20.25 1.62 -13.24
CA SER A 267 -18.91 2.05 -12.82
C SER A 267 -17.82 0.96 -12.75
N MET A 268 -18.20 -0.32 -12.73
CA MET A 268 -17.30 -1.45 -12.45
C MET A 268 -16.47 -1.31 -11.15
N GLY A 269 -16.88 -0.46 -10.20
CA GLY A 269 -16.04 -0.09 -9.06
C GLY A 269 -15.69 -1.24 -8.11
N ALA A 270 -16.51 -2.30 -8.04
CA ALA A 270 -16.17 -3.51 -7.29
C ALA A 270 -14.90 -4.19 -7.86
N ASN A 271 -14.72 -4.17 -9.18
CA ASN A 271 -13.53 -4.70 -9.84
C ASN A 271 -12.33 -3.77 -9.58
N ALA A 272 -12.53 -2.44 -9.67
CA ALA A 272 -11.50 -1.45 -9.38
C ALA A 272 -10.92 -1.65 -7.97
N VAL A 273 -11.79 -1.80 -6.96
CA VAL A 273 -11.40 -2.03 -5.56
C VAL A 273 -10.70 -3.38 -5.37
N ARG A 274 -11.14 -4.45 -6.04
CA ARG A 274 -10.47 -5.76 -5.96
C ARG A 274 -9.05 -5.70 -6.51
N LYS A 275 -8.83 -5.01 -7.63
CA LYS A 275 -7.48 -4.77 -8.18
C LYS A 275 -6.63 -3.97 -7.21
N LEU A 276 -7.17 -2.88 -6.67
CA LEU A 276 -6.46 -2.04 -5.69
C LEU A 276 -6.00 -2.84 -4.48
N ARG A 277 -6.85 -3.71 -3.92
CA ARG A 277 -6.47 -4.59 -2.80
C ARG A 277 -5.27 -5.47 -3.14
N LYS A 278 -5.24 -6.06 -4.34
CA LYS A 278 -4.10 -6.87 -4.79
C LYS A 278 -2.83 -6.04 -4.99
N VAL A 279 -2.95 -4.82 -5.53
CA VAL A 279 -1.83 -3.88 -5.63
C VAL A 279 -1.28 -3.56 -4.23
N LEU A 280 -2.15 -3.29 -3.25
CA LEU A 280 -1.75 -3.02 -1.86
C LEU A 280 -0.98 -4.20 -1.24
N GLU A 281 -1.45 -5.44 -1.41
CA GLU A 281 -0.75 -6.65 -0.95
C GLU A 281 0.67 -6.77 -1.55
N ASN A 282 0.79 -6.44 -2.84
CA ASN A 282 2.06 -6.42 -3.54
C ASN A 282 2.98 -5.30 -3.01
N ILE A 283 2.44 -4.11 -2.68
CA ILE A 283 3.21 -3.02 -2.05
C ILE A 283 3.73 -3.42 -0.67
N VAL A 284 2.91 -4.04 0.17
CA VAL A 284 3.36 -4.56 1.48
C VAL A 284 4.52 -5.53 1.28
N SER A 285 4.43 -6.42 0.29
CA SER A 285 5.50 -7.37 -0.01
C SER A 285 6.77 -6.68 -0.51
N LEU A 286 6.66 -5.65 -1.35
CA LEU A 286 7.80 -4.83 -1.81
C LEU A 286 8.50 -4.09 -0.65
N ILE A 287 7.73 -3.46 0.24
CA ILE A 287 8.28 -2.80 1.44
C ILE A 287 8.98 -3.83 2.33
N SER A 288 8.42 -5.03 2.46
CA SER A 288 8.99 -6.10 3.28
C SER A 288 10.32 -6.61 2.71
N ILE A 289 10.42 -6.74 1.38
CA ILE A 289 11.69 -7.06 0.72
C ILE A 289 12.71 -5.95 0.97
N GLU A 290 12.36 -4.69 0.70
CA GLU A 290 13.26 -3.56 0.92
C GLU A 290 13.75 -3.52 2.39
N ALA A 291 12.85 -3.67 3.35
CA ALA A 291 13.19 -3.71 4.77
C ALA A 291 14.16 -4.85 5.10
N MET A 292 13.90 -6.07 4.63
CA MET A 292 14.80 -7.20 4.85
C MET A 292 16.22 -6.93 4.32
N LEU A 293 16.34 -6.35 3.13
CA LEU A 293 17.65 -6.03 2.54
C LEU A 293 18.37 -4.92 3.29
N VAL A 294 17.63 -3.90 3.74
CA VAL A 294 18.19 -2.84 4.58
C VAL A 294 18.70 -3.39 5.92
N SER A 295 18.01 -4.35 6.54
CA SER A 295 18.51 -5.01 7.76
C SER A 295 19.89 -5.64 7.54
N VAL A 296 20.08 -6.32 6.40
CA VAL A 296 21.36 -6.93 6.04
C VAL A 296 22.42 -5.85 5.75
N ALA A 297 22.04 -4.78 5.06
CA ALA A 297 22.91 -3.66 4.75
C ALA A 297 23.35 -2.89 6.01
N LEU A 298 22.45 -2.65 6.97
CA LEU A 298 22.77 -2.04 8.28
C LEU A 298 23.83 -2.85 9.03
N ASN A 299 23.69 -4.18 9.04
CA ASN A 299 24.70 -5.07 9.62
C ASN A 299 26.05 -4.96 8.90
N SER A 300 26.04 -4.75 7.59
CA SER A 300 27.26 -4.55 6.78
C SER A 300 27.93 -3.19 6.99
N ARG A 301 27.20 -2.20 7.52
CA ARG A 301 27.73 -0.86 7.84
C ARG A 301 28.30 -0.74 9.26
N ARG A 302 28.19 -1.79 10.08
CA ARG A 302 28.75 -1.79 11.45
C ARG A 302 30.28 -1.58 11.40
N PRO A 303 30.87 -0.86 12.39
CA PRO A 303 30.29 -0.45 13.67
C PRO A 303 29.47 0.85 13.66
N LEU A 304 29.30 1.50 12.49
CA LEU A 304 28.47 2.71 12.41
C LEU A 304 27.00 2.39 12.75
N LYS A 305 26.35 3.32 13.45
CA LYS A 305 24.92 3.27 13.77
C LYS A 305 24.12 4.22 12.89
N SER A 306 22.91 3.81 12.55
CA SER A 306 21.91 4.68 11.93
C SER A 306 21.30 5.61 12.98
N SER A 307 20.25 6.34 12.61
CA SER A 307 19.48 7.16 13.55
C SER A 307 18.76 6.29 14.59
N CYS A 308 18.40 6.87 15.73
CA CYS A 308 17.67 6.14 16.77
C CYS A 308 16.36 5.53 16.26
N LYS A 309 15.61 6.24 15.40
CA LYS A 309 14.32 5.77 14.86
C LYS A 309 14.49 4.58 13.92
N ILE A 310 15.54 4.60 13.10
CA ILE A 310 15.85 3.49 12.20
C ILE A 310 16.31 2.28 13.02
N GLU A 311 17.24 2.46 13.97
CA GLU A 311 17.72 1.38 14.84
C GLU A 311 16.59 0.75 15.68
N GLU A 312 15.64 1.54 16.18
CA GLU A 312 14.47 1.03 16.91
C GLU A 312 13.58 0.13 16.04
N PHE A 313 13.28 0.57 14.82
CA PHE A 313 12.46 -0.21 13.89
C PHE A 313 13.17 -1.50 13.46
N TYR A 314 14.46 -1.41 13.09
CA TYR A 314 15.25 -2.58 12.71
C TYR A 314 15.63 -3.46 13.90
N GLY A 315 15.48 -3.00 15.15
CA GLY A 315 15.54 -3.86 16.33
C GLY A 315 14.46 -4.96 16.33
N LYS A 316 13.37 -4.77 15.56
CA LYS A 316 12.30 -5.77 15.35
C LYS A 316 12.61 -6.71 14.17
N ILE A 317 13.57 -6.36 13.33
CA ILE A 317 13.92 -7.07 12.09
C ILE A 317 15.41 -7.47 12.17
N ASP A 318 15.71 -8.70 12.63
CA ASP A 318 17.10 -9.18 12.72
C ASP A 318 17.44 -10.13 11.57
N VAL A 319 17.71 -9.56 10.38
CA VAL A 319 18.23 -10.29 9.23
C VAL A 319 19.68 -9.87 8.97
N LYS A 320 20.58 -10.86 8.98
CA LYS A 320 22.03 -10.70 8.85
C LYS A 320 22.53 -11.31 7.55
N LEU A 321 23.72 -10.88 7.13
CA LEU A 321 24.50 -11.54 6.08
C LEU A 321 24.61 -13.05 6.39
N SER A 322 24.40 -13.87 5.38
CA SER A 322 24.63 -15.31 5.43
C SER A 322 25.08 -15.83 4.07
N GLU A 323 25.58 -17.06 4.05
CA GLU A 323 25.63 -17.89 2.85
C GLU A 323 24.22 -18.19 2.33
N ASP A 324 24.15 -18.71 1.10
CA ASP A 324 22.89 -19.07 0.44
C ASP A 324 22.11 -20.10 1.26
N ARG A 325 20.85 -19.75 1.54
CA ARG A 325 19.89 -20.59 2.24
C ARG A 325 18.48 -20.20 1.86
N TYR A 326 17.50 -20.94 2.35
CA TYR A 326 16.11 -20.55 2.20
C TYR A 326 15.79 -19.30 3.04
N PHE A 327 15.55 -18.17 2.37
CA PHE A 327 15.23 -16.88 3.02
C PHE A 327 13.73 -16.64 3.22
N GLY A 328 12.85 -17.57 2.81
CA GLY A 328 11.41 -17.36 2.87
C GLY A 328 10.89 -17.13 4.29
N GLU A 329 11.44 -17.82 5.28
CA GLU A 329 11.08 -17.59 6.69
C GLU A 329 11.50 -16.21 7.19
N ASN A 330 12.64 -15.68 6.73
CA ASN A 330 13.05 -14.32 7.05
C ASN A 330 12.06 -13.32 6.48
N PHE A 331 11.68 -13.50 5.21
CA PHE A 331 10.70 -12.64 4.56
C PHE A 331 9.35 -12.67 5.27
N GLU A 332 8.82 -13.84 5.63
CA GLU A 332 7.52 -13.92 6.33
C GLU A 332 7.58 -13.24 7.71
N LYS A 333 8.69 -13.37 8.45
CA LYS A 333 8.90 -12.64 9.71
C LYS A 333 8.94 -11.12 9.50
N VAL A 334 9.68 -10.65 8.51
CA VAL A 334 9.74 -9.22 8.18
C VAL A 334 8.37 -8.71 7.75
N LYS A 335 7.68 -9.44 6.89
CA LYS A 335 6.34 -9.11 6.42
C LYS A 335 5.35 -9.04 7.57
N GLN A 336 5.42 -9.95 8.54
CA GLN A 336 4.58 -9.90 9.73
C GLN A 336 4.81 -8.62 10.54
N VAL A 337 6.07 -8.20 10.73
CA VAL A 337 6.39 -6.91 11.38
C VAL A 337 5.78 -5.74 10.59
N ILE A 338 5.90 -5.72 9.26
CA ILE A 338 5.28 -4.67 8.43
C ILE A 338 3.76 -4.69 8.59
N LEU A 339 3.13 -5.87 8.60
CA LEU A 339 1.69 -5.99 8.77
C LEU A 339 1.24 -5.47 10.15
N GLU A 340 1.96 -5.79 11.21
CA GLU A 340 1.67 -5.30 12.55
C GLU A 340 1.82 -3.77 12.64
N GLU A 341 2.89 -3.19 12.09
CA GLU A 341 3.10 -1.73 12.12
C GLU A 341 2.05 -0.94 11.32
N VAL A 342 1.46 -1.55 10.30
CA VAL A 342 0.47 -0.89 9.42
C VAL A 342 -0.96 -1.14 9.91
N PHE A 343 -1.31 -2.39 10.21
CA PHE A 343 -2.70 -2.83 10.35
C PHE A 343 -3.15 -3.08 11.81
N SER A 344 -2.29 -2.84 12.82
CA SER A 344 -2.62 -3.07 14.24
C SER A 344 -3.54 -2.05 14.92
#